data_AF-A0A2L0EZC3-F1
#
_entry.id   AF-A0A2L0EZC3-F1
#
_cell.length_a   1.000
_cell.length_b   1.000
_cell.length_c   1.000
_cell.angle_alpha   90.00
_cell.angle_beta   90.00
_cell.angle_gamma   90.00
#
_symmetry.space_group_name_H-M   'P 1'
#
loop_
_entity.id
_entity.type
_entity.pdbx_description
1 polymer ?
#
loop_
_entity_poly.entity_id
_entity_poly.type
_entity_poly.pdbx_seq_one_letter_code
_entity_poly.pdbx_strand_id
1 'polypeptide(L)'
;MTTNEDAAVEEAEREQAAIRKLKELFVGAEASRHVDLDRRVRRPVFMKPLGGARGTFHVAPDLDASLRIGVFAHQGFPAWVRFSASPVPQSGGDDYDVLGMSIKLLGVPGQKLLEGEEKALTHDFVLQNHDVFFVDDAPEFAALTEASFSSRLDDYLEQHPNTAAILKEMQRNEADVLLAHYSSAVPYAFGERYVKYAVRPVAGLSGSPQGPGTGRGDETLRRRLLDEGACFDFFLQFQADPAAMPLERATVRWEERLSPLIKVATIELPAGQDIYDPGLLAAIEELSFTSWHALPEHAPVGSLNRARRAVYKASADYRRRRNHVPLGEPLEGI
;
A
#
# COMPACT_ATOMS: atom_id res chain seq x y z
N MET A 1 -15.44 32.36 -21.63
CA MET A 1 -14.11 32.15 -21.02
C MET A 1 -14.36 31.76 -19.59
N THR A 2 -14.38 30.46 -19.29
CA THR A 2 -14.30 29.96 -17.92
C THR A 2 -12.96 30.42 -17.34
N THR A 3 -12.97 30.95 -16.11
CA THR A 3 -11.75 31.43 -15.45
C THR A 3 -10.94 30.25 -14.92
N ASN A 4 -9.66 30.47 -14.60
CA ASN A 4 -8.82 29.41 -14.00
C ASN A 4 -9.38 28.92 -12.64
N GLU A 5 -10.10 29.78 -11.92
CA GLU A 5 -10.76 29.40 -10.66
C GLU A 5 -11.96 28.48 -10.92
N ASP A 6 -12.78 28.77 -11.93
CA ASP A 6 -13.92 27.92 -12.30
C ASP A 6 -13.48 26.50 -12.69
N ALA A 7 -12.38 26.39 -13.45
CA ALA A 7 -11.82 25.10 -13.85
C ALA A 7 -11.27 24.30 -12.66
N ALA A 8 -10.65 24.96 -11.68
CA ALA A 8 -10.15 24.31 -10.48
C ALA A 8 -11.29 23.80 -9.57
N VAL A 9 -12.38 24.57 -9.48
CA VAL A 9 -13.60 24.15 -8.76
C VAL A 9 -14.24 22.95 -9.45
N GLU A 10 -14.40 22.98 -10.77
CA GLU A 10 -14.99 21.88 -11.53
C GLU A 10 -14.17 20.57 -11.39
N GLU A 11 -12.84 20.66 -11.45
CA GLU A 11 -11.97 19.49 -11.23
C GLU A 11 -12.10 18.95 -9.80
N ALA A 12 -12.14 19.83 -8.81
CA ALA A 12 -12.34 19.42 -7.42
C ALA A 12 -13.70 18.74 -7.21
N GLU A 13 -14.78 19.25 -7.83
CA GLU A 13 -16.10 18.64 -7.76
C GLU A 13 -16.14 17.27 -8.44
N ARG A 14 -15.49 17.14 -9.61
CA ARG A 14 -15.33 15.88 -10.35
C ARG A 14 -14.58 14.84 -9.52
N GLU A 15 -13.46 15.24 -8.90
CA GLU A 15 -12.71 14.37 -8.00
C GLU A 15 -13.56 13.92 -6.81
N GLN A 16 -14.26 14.84 -6.14
CA GLN A 16 -15.10 14.50 -5.00
C GLN A 16 -16.25 13.55 -5.40
N ALA A 17 -16.83 13.71 -6.58
CA ALA A 17 -17.81 12.78 -7.12
C ALA A 17 -17.21 11.38 -7.35
N ALA A 18 -16.02 11.32 -7.92
CA ALA A 18 -15.30 10.06 -8.11
C ALA A 18 -14.96 9.36 -6.79
N ILE A 19 -14.50 10.10 -5.77
CA ILE A 19 -14.22 9.56 -4.44
C ILE A 19 -15.49 8.96 -3.80
N ARG A 20 -16.63 9.64 -3.91
CA ARG A 20 -17.92 9.11 -3.45
C ARG A 20 -18.27 7.81 -4.17
N LYS A 21 -18.14 7.78 -5.50
CA LYS A 21 -18.39 6.59 -6.32
C LYS A 21 -17.49 5.42 -5.94
N LEU A 22 -16.18 5.65 -5.78
CA LEU A 22 -15.23 4.61 -5.35
C LEU A 22 -15.60 4.04 -3.98
N LYS A 23 -15.99 4.90 -3.03
CA LYS A 23 -16.46 4.47 -1.71
C LYS A 23 -17.70 3.58 -1.84
N GLU A 24 -18.67 3.94 -2.68
CA GLU A 24 -19.86 3.11 -2.94
C GLU A 24 -19.51 1.77 -3.57
N LEU A 25 -18.62 1.75 -4.57
CA LEU A 25 -18.20 0.53 -5.25
C LEU A 25 -17.49 -0.43 -4.29
N PHE A 26 -16.54 0.05 -3.48
CA PHE A 26 -15.74 -0.79 -2.60
C PHE A 26 -16.40 -1.14 -1.27
N VAL A 27 -17.28 -0.30 -0.72
CA VAL A 27 -17.91 -0.51 0.59
C VAL A 27 -19.38 -0.94 0.48
N GLY A 28 -20.01 -0.73 -0.67
CA GLY A 28 -21.38 -1.14 -0.96
C GLY A 28 -21.48 -2.57 -1.49
N ALA A 29 -21.62 -2.70 -2.81
CA ALA A 29 -21.97 -3.95 -3.48
C ALA A 29 -20.92 -5.07 -3.31
N GLU A 30 -19.63 -4.72 -3.20
CA GLU A 30 -18.54 -5.70 -3.08
C GLU A 30 -18.27 -6.14 -1.64
N ALA A 31 -18.37 -5.24 -0.65
CA ALA A 31 -18.12 -5.59 0.74
C ALA A 31 -19.12 -6.61 1.30
N SER A 32 -20.30 -6.72 0.67
CA SER A 32 -21.32 -7.73 1.00
C SER A 32 -21.13 -9.08 0.28
N ARG A 33 -20.27 -9.12 -0.75
CA ARG A 33 -19.92 -10.36 -1.50
C ARG A 33 -18.67 -11.04 -0.94
N HIS A 34 -17.77 -10.27 -0.32
CA HIS A 34 -16.51 -10.78 0.23
C HIS A 34 -16.65 -11.24 1.67
N VAL A 35 -17.42 -12.30 1.83
CA VAL A 35 -17.66 -12.95 3.11
C VAL A 35 -16.87 -14.26 3.14
N ASP A 36 -16.04 -14.47 4.15
CA ASP A 36 -15.34 -15.75 4.31
C ASP A 36 -16.28 -16.85 4.86
N LEU A 37 -15.74 -18.06 5.00
CA LEU A 37 -16.51 -19.23 5.48
C LEU A 37 -17.11 -19.00 6.88
N ASP A 38 -16.49 -18.15 7.70
CA ASP A 38 -16.94 -17.79 9.05
C ASP A 38 -17.86 -16.56 9.06
N ARG A 39 -18.31 -16.15 7.88
CA ARG A 39 -19.20 -15.01 7.65
C ARG A 39 -18.59 -13.65 8.01
N ARG A 40 -17.26 -13.56 8.12
CA ARG A 40 -16.57 -12.28 8.31
C ARG A 40 -16.37 -11.57 6.98
N VAL A 41 -16.52 -10.26 7.01
CA VAL A 41 -16.25 -9.38 5.88
C VAL A 41 -14.75 -9.22 5.69
N ARG A 42 -14.27 -9.53 4.48
CA ARG A 42 -12.87 -9.35 4.06
C ARG A 42 -12.61 -7.95 3.51
N ARG A 43 -11.33 -7.65 3.25
CA ARG A 43 -10.93 -6.42 2.52
C ARG A 43 -11.47 -6.50 1.08
N PRO A 44 -11.75 -5.36 0.42
CA PRO A 44 -12.31 -5.35 -0.94
C PRO A 44 -11.25 -5.52 -2.04
N VAL A 45 -9.97 -5.28 -1.74
CA VAL A 45 -8.80 -5.47 -2.62
C VAL A 45 -7.65 -6.01 -1.77
N PHE A 46 -6.63 -6.62 -2.39
CA PHE A 46 -5.56 -7.33 -1.67
C PHE A 46 -6.13 -8.34 -0.65
N MET A 47 -7.15 -9.05 -1.12
CA MET A 47 -8.02 -9.89 -0.30
C MET A 47 -7.33 -11.14 0.19
N LYS A 48 -6.36 -11.66 -0.56
CA LYS A 48 -5.62 -12.86 -0.22
C LYS A 48 -4.52 -12.48 0.78
N PRO A 49 -4.68 -12.78 2.08
CA PRO A 49 -3.55 -12.67 2.99
C PRO A 49 -2.55 -13.75 2.59
N LEU A 50 -1.29 -13.37 2.41
CA LEU A 50 -0.21 -14.34 2.30
C LEU A 50 0.35 -14.68 3.66
N GLY A 51 0.28 -13.73 4.60
CA GLY A 51 0.73 -13.89 5.97
C GLY A 51 1.14 -12.55 6.57
N GLY A 52 1.62 -12.58 7.79
CA GLY A 52 2.21 -11.40 8.40
C GLY A 52 3.22 -11.75 9.48
N ALA A 53 4.01 -10.75 9.85
CA ALA A 53 5.15 -10.90 10.72
C ALA A 53 5.29 -9.67 11.62
N ARG A 54 5.74 -9.88 12.85
CA ARG A 54 6.28 -8.83 13.71
C ARG A 54 7.76 -8.62 13.33
N GLY A 55 8.26 -7.43 13.59
CA GLY A 55 9.62 -7.06 13.25
C GLY A 55 10.02 -5.73 13.88
N THR A 56 11.14 -5.19 13.44
CA THR A 56 11.64 -3.89 13.86
C THR A 56 12.06 -3.07 12.64
N PHE A 57 11.66 -1.80 12.64
CA PHE A 57 12.06 -0.80 11.66
C PHE A 57 13.22 0.00 12.24
N HIS A 58 14.42 -0.18 11.70
CA HIS A 58 15.65 0.48 12.14
C HIS A 58 15.97 1.65 11.22
N VAL A 59 15.89 2.88 11.73
CA VAL A 59 16.36 4.05 10.99
C VAL A 59 17.89 3.99 10.91
N ALA A 60 18.46 4.34 9.74
CA ALA A 60 19.90 4.30 9.55
C ALA A 60 20.62 5.18 10.60
N PRO A 61 21.62 4.65 11.33
CA PRO A 61 22.26 5.37 12.43
C PRO A 61 23.05 6.59 11.94
N ASP A 62 23.60 6.51 10.74
CA ASP A 62 24.37 7.55 10.04
C ASP A 62 23.53 8.37 9.06
N LEU A 63 22.19 8.32 9.18
CA LEU A 63 21.29 9.07 8.32
C LEU A 63 21.57 10.59 8.39
N ASP A 64 21.76 11.19 7.22
CA ASP A 64 21.98 12.63 7.06
C ASP A 64 20.91 13.45 7.80
N ALA A 65 21.33 14.53 8.45
CA ALA A 65 20.44 15.35 9.27
C ALA A 65 19.24 15.91 8.48
N SER A 66 19.41 16.18 7.18
CA SER A 66 18.33 16.66 6.30
C SER A 66 17.27 15.60 5.99
N LEU A 67 17.54 14.33 6.30
CA LEU A 67 16.64 13.20 6.11
C LEU A 67 16.01 12.73 7.43
N ARG A 68 16.38 13.32 8.57
CA ARG A 68 15.80 13.02 9.89
C ARG A 68 14.48 13.76 10.10
N ILE A 69 13.47 13.40 9.31
CA ILE A 69 12.14 14.04 9.29
C ILE A 69 11.03 13.05 9.66
N GLY A 70 10.12 13.46 10.54
CA GLY A 70 9.00 12.63 11.02
C GLY A 70 9.50 11.30 11.60
N VAL A 71 9.06 10.17 11.05
CA VAL A 71 9.47 8.83 11.53
C VAL A 71 11.01 8.65 11.52
N PHE A 72 11.72 9.26 10.58
CA PHE A 72 13.17 9.11 10.43
C PHE A 72 13.97 9.98 11.40
N ALA A 73 13.31 10.82 12.21
CA ALA A 73 13.96 11.54 13.30
C ALA A 73 14.28 10.63 14.51
N HIS A 74 13.71 9.43 14.53
CA HIS A 74 13.88 8.44 15.60
C HIS A 74 14.93 7.38 15.23
N GLN A 75 15.27 6.50 16.18
CA GLN A 75 16.20 5.39 15.95
C GLN A 75 15.51 4.18 15.29
N GLY A 76 14.22 4.02 15.52
CA GLY A 76 13.45 2.91 15.01
C GLY A 76 12.18 2.65 15.82
N PHE A 77 11.40 1.67 15.37
CA PHE A 77 10.10 1.32 15.95
C PHE A 77 9.85 -0.18 15.81
N PRO A 78 9.15 -0.83 16.76
CA PRO A 78 8.52 -2.11 16.50
C PRO A 78 7.58 -1.98 15.28
N ALA A 79 7.50 -3.03 14.47
CA ALA A 79 6.74 -3.03 13.23
C ALA A 79 5.93 -4.31 13.07
N TRP A 80 4.73 -4.18 12.50
CA TRP A 80 3.94 -5.32 12.01
C TRP A 80 3.83 -5.21 10.50
N VAL A 81 4.15 -6.28 9.80
CA VAL A 81 4.16 -6.36 8.34
C VAL A 81 3.13 -7.35 7.86
N ARG A 82 2.26 -6.93 6.94
CA ARG A 82 1.29 -7.78 6.26
C ARG A 82 1.68 -7.94 4.80
N PHE A 83 1.76 -9.19 4.36
CA PHE A 83 1.92 -9.56 2.96
C PHE A 83 0.59 -10.01 2.38
N SER A 84 0.31 -9.59 1.16
CA SER A 84 -0.95 -9.91 0.49
C SER A 84 -0.79 -9.98 -1.01
N ALA A 85 -1.79 -10.56 -1.67
CA ALA A 85 -1.85 -10.62 -3.12
C ALA A 85 -3.22 -10.14 -3.62
N SER A 86 -3.23 -9.59 -4.84
CA SER A 86 -4.43 -9.20 -5.56
C SER A 86 -4.28 -9.52 -7.05
N PRO A 87 -5.34 -10.02 -7.70
CA PRO A 87 -5.39 -10.05 -9.15
C PRO A 87 -5.44 -8.62 -9.71
N VAL A 88 -4.92 -8.41 -10.91
CA VAL A 88 -5.27 -7.19 -11.68
C VAL A 88 -6.64 -7.36 -12.35
N PRO A 89 -7.38 -6.27 -12.67
CA PRO A 89 -8.72 -6.33 -13.25
C PRO A 89 -8.88 -7.19 -14.53
N GLN A 90 -7.78 -7.44 -15.26
CA GLN A 90 -7.78 -8.22 -16.51
C GLN A 90 -7.33 -9.69 -16.33
N SER A 91 -6.83 -10.07 -15.16
CA SER A 91 -6.28 -11.40 -14.98
C SER A 91 -7.39 -12.43 -14.96
N GLY A 92 -7.18 -13.56 -15.64
CA GLY A 92 -8.07 -14.72 -15.57
C GLY A 92 -8.03 -15.45 -14.22
N GLY A 93 -7.72 -14.75 -13.12
CA GLY A 93 -7.74 -15.27 -11.76
C GLY A 93 -6.38 -15.68 -11.16
N ASP A 94 -5.24 -15.19 -11.66
CA ASP A 94 -3.99 -15.33 -10.88
C ASP A 94 -3.97 -14.28 -9.76
N ASP A 95 -4.35 -14.69 -8.55
CA ASP A 95 -4.36 -13.83 -7.37
C ASP A 95 -3.00 -13.17 -7.08
N TYR A 96 -1.90 -13.66 -7.67
CA TYR A 96 -0.52 -13.27 -7.41
C TYR A 96 0.08 -12.30 -8.42
N ASP A 97 -0.74 -11.62 -9.23
CA ASP A 97 -0.24 -10.58 -10.14
C ASP A 97 0.42 -9.44 -9.37
N VAL A 98 -0.28 -8.92 -8.35
CA VAL A 98 0.20 -7.80 -7.54
C VAL A 98 0.39 -8.25 -6.12
N LEU A 99 1.60 -8.11 -5.61
CA LEU A 99 1.93 -8.32 -4.22
C LEU A 99 1.86 -7.00 -3.46
N GLY A 100 1.28 -7.04 -2.27
CA GLY A 100 1.18 -5.92 -1.35
C GLY A 100 2.00 -6.16 -0.10
N MET A 101 2.71 -5.11 0.35
CA MET A 101 3.37 -5.05 1.65
C MET A 101 2.81 -3.85 2.41
N SER A 102 2.18 -4.10 3.55
CA SER A 102 1.76 -3.04 4.48
C SER A 102 2.58 -3.13 5.75
N ILE A 103 3.13 -2.01 6.20
CA ILE A 103 3.97 -1.91 7.39
C ILE A 103 3.26 -0.97 8.36
N LYS A 104 3.03 -1.41 9.60
CA LYS A 104 2.52 -0.58 10.69
C LYS A 104 3.61 -0.45 11.73
N LEU A 105 4.15 0.76 11.90
CA LEU A 105 5.06 1.11 12.96
C LEU A 105 4.27 1.37 14.24
N LEU A 106 4.79 0.91 15.37
CA LEU A 106 4.19 1.08 16.70
C LEU A 106 4.97 2.12 17.51
N GLY A 107 4.30 2.76 18.47
CA GLY A 107 4.93 3.74 19.37
C GLY A 107 5.33 5.06 18.70
N VAL A 108 4.84 5.36 17.49
CA VAL A 108 5.20 6.58 16.76
C VAL A 108 4.51 7.79 17.40
N PRO A 109 5.25 8.73 18.03
CA PRO A 109 4.66 9.90 18.68
C PRO A 109 4.15 10.92 17.65
N GLY A 110 3.40 11.93 18.11
CA GLY A 110 2.91 13.03 17.27
C GLY A 110 1.48 12.82 16.76
N GLN A 111 0.86 13.92 16.33
CA GLN A 111 -0.53 13.92 15.86
C GLN A 111 -0.64 13.27 14.48
N LYS A 112 -1.58 12.35 14.30
CA LYS A 112 -1.85 11.67 13.01
C LYS A 112 -2.86 12.42 12.16
N LEU A 113 -2.81 12.21 10.85
CA LEU A 113 -3.68 12.87 9.87
C LEU A 113 -5.09 12.27 9.75
N LEU A 114 -5.27 11.02 10.19
CA LEU A 114 -6.54 10.32 10.08
C LEU A 114 -7.54 10.83 11.13
N GLU A 115 -8.71 11.24 10.67
CA GLU A 115 -9.77 11.79 11.51
C GLU A 115 -10.31 10.73 12.49
N GLY A 116 -10.37 11.10 13.78
CA GLY A 116 -10.77 10.22 14.88
C GLY A 116 -9.65 9.30 15.41
N GLU A 117 -8.48 9.31 14.77
CA GLU A 117 -7.29 8.55 15.18
C GLU A 117 -6.07 9.48 15.36
N GLU A 118 -6.28 10.77 15.58
CA GLU A 118 -5.21 11.78 15.65
C GLU A 118 -4.21 11.52 16.79
N LYS A 119 -4.64 10.81 17.84
CA LYS A 119 -3.81 10.44 18.99
C LYS A 119 -3.25 9.03 18.92
N ALA A 120 -3.49 8.30 17.83
CA ALA A 120 -2.94 6.97 17.66
C ALA A 120 -1.41 7.02 17.60
N LEU A 121 -0.78 5.98 18.16
CA LEU A 121 0.66 5.86 18.25
C LEU A 121 1.23 4.96 17.14
N THR A 122 0.57 4.92 15.99
CA THR A 122 0.96 4.07 14.87
C THR A 122 1.26 4.87 13.62
N HIS A 123 2.07 4.34 12.71
CA HIS A 123 2.31 4.95 11.40
C HIS A 123 2.35 3.87 10.32
N ASP A 124 1.61 4.05 9.23
CA ASP A 124 1.45 3.00 8.23
C ASP A 124 2.12 3.37 6.91
N PHE A 125 2.83 2.42 6.32
CA PHE A 125 3.23 2.44 4.92
C PHE A 125 2.46 1.37 4.15
N VAL A 126 1.84 1.75 3.04
CA VAL A 126 1.08 0.83 2.17
C VAL A 126 1.74 0.80 0.79
N LEU A 127 2.27 -0.36 0.43
CA LEU A 127 3.14 -0.55 -0.73
C LEU A 127 2.63 -1.72 -1.59
N GLN A 128 2.98 -1.69 -2.88
CA GLN A 128 2.73 -2.77 -3.84
C GLN A 128 4.00 -3.06 -4.64
N ASN A 129 4.11 -4.21 -5.29
CA ASN A 129 5.29 -4.60 -6.08
C ASN A 129 5.41 -3.88 -7.45
N HIS A 130 4.89 -2.65 -7.55
CA HIS A 130 4.93 -1.85 -8.77
C HIS A 130 5.07 -0.36 -8.43
N ASP A 131 5.87 0.36 -9.22
CA ASP A 131 6.33 1.73 -8.94
C ASP A 131 5.41 2.86 -9.45
N VAL A 132 4.37 2.47 -10.19
CA VAL A 132 3.28 3.33 -10.65
C VAL A 132 1.93 2.68 -10.38
N PHE A 133 0.88 3.51 -10.35
CA PHE A 133 -0.50 3.05 -10.37
C PHE A 133 -0.99 2.93 -11.82
N PHE A 134 -2.09 2.22 -12.04
CA PHE A 134 -2.59 1.91 -13.39
C PHE A 134 -3.46 3.03 -14.01
N VAL A 135 -3.80 4.06 -13.25
CA VAL A 135 -4.55 5.26 -13.68
C VAL A 135 -4.00 6.49 -12.96
N ASP A 136 -4.21 7.69 -13.52
CA ASP A 136 -3.56 8.91 -13.02
C ASP A 136 -4.24 9.46 -11.76
N ASP A 137 -5.57 9.41 -11.70
CA ASP A 137 -6.38 10.12 -10.71
C ASP A 137 -7.62 9.33 -10.21
N ALA A 138 -8.37 9.90 -9.26
CA ALA A 138 -9.56 9.26 -8.70
C ALA A 138 -10.71 9.12 -9.71
N PRO A 139 -11.02 10.11 -10.58
CA PRO A 139 -11.98 9.96 -11.68
C PRO A 139 -11.70 8.77 -12.61
N GLU A 140 -10.47 8.63 -13.10
CA GLU A 140 -10.08 7.50 -13.94
C GLU A 140 -10.20 6.17 -13.17
N PHE A 141 -9.82 6.17 -11.88
CA PHE A 141 -9.98 4.96 -11.07
C PHE A 141 -11.44 4.57 -10.87
N ALA A 142 -12.33 5.54 -10.67
CA ALA A 142 -13.77 5.28 -10.57
C ALA A 142 -14.33 4.70 -11.88
N ALA A 143 -13.92 5.25 -13.02
CA ALA A 143 -14.34 4.80 -14.34
C ALA A 143 -13.85 3.37 -14.64
N LEU A 144 -12.57 3.08 -14.41
CA LEU A 144 -12.01 1.73 -14.58
C LEU A 144 -12.69 0.73 -13.64
N THR A 145 -12.90 1.10 -12.37
CA THR A 145 -13.54 0.21 -11.38
C THR A 145 -15.00 -0.08 -11.77
N GLU A 146 -15.74 0.92 -12.26
CA GLU A 146 -17.09 0.69 -12.78
C GLU A 146 -17.06 -0.19 -14.06
N ALA A 147 -16.09 0.03 -14.93
CA ALA A 147 -15.87 -0.79 -16.12
C ALA A 147 -15.51 -2.24 -15.77
N SER A 148 -14.78 -2.51 -14.68
CA SER A 148 -14.47 -3.88 -14.24
C SER A 148 -15.68 -4.60 -13.63
N PHE A 149 -16.66 -3.86 -13.11
CA PHE A 149 -17.92 -4.44 -12.59
C PHE A 149 -19.05 -4.53 -13.62
N SER A 150 -18.89 -3.87 -14.77
CA SER A 150 -19.76 -4.02 -15.93
C SER A 150 -19.03 -4.86 -16.98
N SER A 151 -19.71 -5.52 -17.90
CA SER A 151 -19.02 -6.29 -18.98
C SER A 151 -18.37 -5.37 -20.03
N ARG A 152 -17.77 -4.25 -19.60
CA ARG A 152 -17.22 -3.16 -20.43
C ARG A 152 -15.73 -2.91 -20.16
N LEU A 153 -15.06 -3.80 -19.44
CA LEU A 153 -13.65 -3.65 -19.13
C LEU A 153 -12.80 -3.61 -20.41
N ASP A 154 -13.07 -4.49 -21.37
CA ASP A 154 -12.33 -4.54 -22.64
C ASP A 154 -12.49 -3.22 -23.42
N ASP A 155 -13.72 -2.71 -23.56
CA ASP A 155 -14.00 -1.41 -24.19
C ASP A 155 -13.24 -0.25 -23.52
N TYR A 156 -13.15 -0.27 -22.18
CA TYR A 156 -12.41 0.74 -21.43
C TYR A 156 -10.91 0.64 -21.72
N LEU A 157 -10.34 -0.57 -21.71
CA LEU A 157 -8.90 -0.80 -21.93
C LEU A 157 -8.48 -0.48 -23.38
N GLU A 158 -9.34 -0.72 -24.36
CA GLU A 158 -9.11 -0.29 -25.75
C GLU A 158 -8.97 1.23 -25.87
N GLN A 159 -9.74 1.98 -25.09
CA GLN A 159 -9.70 3.45 -25.06
C GLN A 159 -8.56 4.02 -24.19
N HIS A 160 -7.99 3.21 -23.29
CA HIS A 160 -6.96 3.63 -22.33
C HIS A 160 -5.70 2.76 -22.47
N PRO A 161 -4.95 2.85 -23.58
CA PRO A 161 -3.84 1.96 -23.88
C PRO A 161 -2.68 2.05 -22.87
N ASN A 162 -2.48 3.21 -22.23
CA ASN A 162 -1.48 3.36 -21.17
C ASN A 162 -1.85 2.53 -19.93
N THR A 163 -3.10 2.61 -19.49
CA THR A 163 -3.64 1.78 -18.40
C THR A 163 -3.56 0.30 -18.75
N ALA A 164 -3.93 -0.10 -19.97
CA ALA A 164 -3.80 -1.49 -20.43
C ALA A 164 -2.35 -1.98 -20.40
N ALA A 165 -1.40 -1.14 -20.84
CA ALA A 165 0.02 -1.46 -20.80
C ALA A 165 0.54 -1.64 -19.37
N ILE A 166 0.16 -0.75 -18.44
CA ILE A 166 0.56 -0.85 -17.03
C ILE A 166 -0.07 -2.07 -16.36
N LEU A 167 -1.35 -2.34 -16.59
CA LEU A 167 -2.01 -3.54 -16.04
C LEU A 167 -1.35 -4.82 -16.53
N LYS A 168 -0.92 -4.85 -17.79
CA LYS A 168 -0.13 -5.97 -18.33
C LYS A 168 1.27 -6.04 -17.71
N GLU A 169 1.93 -4.91 -17.50
CA GLU A 169 3.23 -4.84 -16.81
C GLU A 169 3.12 -5.32 -15.35
N MET A 170 1.99 -5.08 -14.70
CA MET A 170 1.71 -5.49 -13.32
C MET A 170 1.42 -6.99 -13.18
N GLN A 171 1.13 -7.72 -14.27
CA GLN A 171 0.99 -9.20 -14.26
C GLN A 171 2.36 -9.89 -14.15
N ARG A 172 3.17 -9.46 -13.18
CA ARG A 172 4.52 -9.95 -12.94
C ARG A 172 4.50 -11.20 -12.09
N ASN A 173 5.16 -12.23 -12.59
CA ASN A 173 5.41 -13.43 -11.83
C ASN A 173 6.63 -13.24 -10.93
N GLU A 174 6.41 -12.66 -9.75
CA GLU A 174 7.47 -12.60 -8.74
C GLU A 174 7.90 -14.01 -8.35
N ALA A 175 9.18 -14.22 -8.10
CA ALA A 175 9.65 -15.54 -7.69
C ALA A 175 9.22 -15.85 -6.25
N ASP A 176 9.28 -14.84 -5.38
CA ASP A 176 9.08 -14.94 -3.93
C ASP A 176 8.64 -13.60 -3.38
N VAL A 177 7.65 -13.62 -2.48
CA VAL A 177 7.10 -12.43 -1.80
C VAL A 177 8.16 -11.66 -1.03
N LEU A 178 9.13 -12.36 -0.43
CA LEU A 178 10.21 -11.76 0.33
C LEU A 178 11.35 -11.21 -0.57
N LEU A 179 11.33 -11.50 -1.87
CA LEU A 179 12.31 -10.98 -2.84
C LEU A 179 11.72 -9.86 -3.72
N ALA A 180 10.42 -9.62 -3.65
CA ALA A 180 9.75 -8.61 -4.45
C ALA A 180 10.20 -7.17 -4.10
N HIS A 181 10.08 -6.30 -5.09
CA HIS A 181 10.42 -4.88 -4.99
C HIS A 181 9.15 -4.06 -4.76
N TYR A 182 8.98 -3.49 -3.57
CA TYR A 182 7.77 -2.74 -3.22
C TYR A 182 7.94 -1.24 -3.40
N SER A 183 6.84 -0.55 -3.72
CA SER A 183 6.78 0.89 -3.88
C SER A 183 5.44 1.42 -3.40
N SER A 184 5.43 2.66 -2.94
CA SER A 184 4.19 3.36 -2.60
C SER A 184 3.35 3.71 -3.84
N ALA A 185 3.95 3.68 -5.04
CA ALA A 185 3.42 4.03 -6.35
C ALA A 185 2.98 5.50 -6.52
N VAL A 186 2.47 6.11 -5.46
CA VAL A 186 1.99 7.49 -5.36
C VAL A 186 2.88 8.30 -4.41
N PRO A 187 2.92 9.65 -4.54
CA PRO A 187 3.82 10.51 -3.79
C PRO A 187 3.29 10.89 -2.40
N TYR A 188 4.21 11.27 -1.53
CA TYR A 188 3.99 11.69 -0.15
C TYR A 188 4.83 12.93 0.12
N ALA A 189 4.37 13.77 1.05
CA ALA A 189 5.19 14.82 1.61
C ALA A 189 6.40 14.22 2.35
N PHE A 190 7.46 15.01 2.45
CA PHE A 190 8.64 14.74 3.25
C PHE A 190 9.14 16.07 3.79
N GLY A 191 8.48 16.56 4.84
CA GLY A 191 8.58 17.96 5.26
C GLY A 191 8.05 18.87 4.14
N GLU A 192 8.91 19.73 3.61
CA GLU A 192 8.58 20.65 2.50
C GLU A 192 8.82 20.05 1.10
N ARG A 193 9.34 18.82 1.02
CA ARG A 193 9.64 18.12 -0.24
C ARG A 193 8.64 17.01 -0.50
N TYR A 194 8.78 16.32 -1.62
CA TYR A 194 7.96 15.15 -1.97
C TYR A 194 8.82 13.94 -2.28
N VAL A 195 8.32 12.77 -1.90
CA VAL A 195 8.97 11.48 -2.11
C VAL A 195 7.99 10.41 -2.57
N LYS A 196 8.49 9.39 -3.27
CA LYS A 196 7.90 8.04 -3.25
C LYS A 196 8.71 7.16 -2.30
N TYR A 197 8.06 6.20 -1.64
CA TYR A 197 8.74 5.20 -0.83
C TYR A 197 9.01 3.96 -1.66
N ALA A 198 10.15 3.31 -1.41
CA ALA A 198 10.47 2.01 -1.99
C ALA A 198 11.05 1.08 -0.93
N VAL A 199 10.77 -0.21 -1.06
CA VAL A 199 11.33 -1.27 -0.21
C VAL A 199 11.93 -2.34 -1.10
N ARG A 200 13.15 -2.77 -0.78
CA ARG A 200 13.87 -3.81 -1.50
C ARG A 200 14.41 -4.84 -0.51
N PRO A 201 14.50 -6.12 -0.86
CA PRO A 201 15.24 -7.07 -0.05
C PRO A 201 16.69 -6.60 0.11
N VAL A 202 17.31 -6.84 1.27
CA VAL A 202 18.73 -6.52 1.47
C VAL A 202 19.60 -7.27 0.47
N ALA A 203 20.74 -6.69 0.10
CA ALA A 203 21.70 -7.34 -0.79
C ALA A 203 22.12 -8.71 -0.20
N GLY A 204 22.09 -9.74 -1.05
CA GLY A 204 22.43 -11.11 -0.65
C GLY A 204 21.26 -11.93 -0.10
N LEU A 205 20.09 -11.32 0.18
CA LEU A 205 18.88 -12.08 0.45
C LEU A 205 18.56 -12.90 -0.80
N SER A 206 18.71 -14.21 -0.68
CA SER A 206 18.54 -15.15 -1.78
C SER A 206 17.41 -16.09 -1.43
N GLY A 207 16.64 -16.49 -2.43
CA GLY A 207 15.60 -17.49 -2.29
C GLY A 207 15.44 -18.17 -3.64
N SER A 208 15.47 -19.49 -3.66
CA SER A 208 15.12 -20.26 -4.87
C SER A 208 13.68 -20.74 -4.72
N PRO A 209 12.78 -20.38 -5.65
CA PRO A 209 11.51 -21.09 -5.79
C PRO A 209 11.83 -22.56 -6.04
N GLN A 210 11.37 -23.47 -5.18
CA GLN A 210 11.59 -24.91 -5.37
C GLN A 210 10.56 -25.50 -6.35
N GLY A 211 10.45 -24.88 -7.52
CA GLY A 211 9.58 -25.32 -8.62
C GLY A 211 8.61 -24.22 -9.10
N PRO A 212 8.02 -24.38 -10.30
CA PRO A 212 7.09 -23.41 -10.87
C PRO A 212 5.88 -23.21 -9.95
N GLY A 213 5.57 -21.96 -9.58
CA GLY A 213 4.38 -21.62 -8.80
C GLY A 213 4.48 -21.78 -7.28
N THR A 214 5.61 -22.24 -6.74
CA THR A 214 5.76 -22.51 -5.29
C THR A 214 6.22 -21.31 -4.46
N GLY A 215 6.92 -20.34 -5.05
CA GLY A 215 7.61 -19.31 -4.27
C GLY A 215 6.77 -18.11 -3.83
N ARG A 216 5.61 -17.85 -4.45
CA ARG A 216 4.71 -16.72 -4.12
C ARG A 216 3.63 -17.04 -3.08
N GLY A 217 3.48 -18.32 -2.74
CA GLY A 217 2.46 -18.80 -1.82
C GLY A 217 2.77 -18.50 -0.35
N ASP A 218 1.72 -18.54 0.45
CA ASP A 218 1.75 -18.53 1.92
C ASP A 218 2.70 -19.61 2.50
N GLU A 219 2.72 -20.82 1.95
CA GLU A 219 3.63 -21.88 2.44
C GLU A 219 5.13 -21.55 2.28
N THR A 220 5.53 -20.91 1.17
CA THR A 220 6.93 -20.48 1.02
C THR A 220 7.24 -19.34 1.97
N LEU A 221 6.32 -18.36 2.09
CA LEU A 221 6.47 -17.27 3.05
C LEU A 221 6.62 -17.80 4.48
N ARG A 222 5.75 -18.75 4.88
CA ARG A 222 5.78 -19.41 6.19
C ARG A 222 7.13 -20.05 6.46
N ARG A 223 7.57 -20.93 5.56
CA ARG A 223 8.85 -21.65 5.72
C ARG A 223 10.01 -20.69 5.89
N ARG A 224 10.09 -19.65 5.04
CA ARG A 224 11.18 -18.67 5.13
C ARG A 224 11.14 -17.86 6.42
N LEU A 225 9.97 -17.43 6.88
CA LEU A 225 9.83 -16.73 8.15
C LEU A 225 10.09 -17.63 9.37
N LEU A 226 9.86 -18.94 9.27
CA LEU A 226 10.23 -19.90 10.30
C LEU A 226 11.75 -20.14 10.35
N ASP A 227 12.37 -20.38 9.19
CA ASP A 227 13.75 -20.88 9.10
C ASP A 227 14.80 -19.76 9.05
N GLU A 228 14.53 -18.68 8.32
CA GLU A 228 15.50 -17.65 7.95
C GLU A 228 15.16 -16.25 8.51
N GLY A 229 13.87 -15.93 8.62
CA GLY A 229 13.42 -14.54 8.77
C GLY A 229 13.51 -13.78 7.43
N ALA A 230 13.46 -12.46 7.48
CA ALA A 230 13.62 -11.61 6.30
C ALA A 230 14.15 -10.22 6.67
N CYS A 231 14.82 -9.57 5.73
CA CYS A 231 15.33 -8.23 5.93
C CYS A 231 15.18 -7.39 4.65
N PHE A 232 14.73 -6.14 4.81
CA PHE A 232 14.48 -5.22 3.69
C PHE A 232 15.10 -3.86 3.95
N ASP A 233 15.66 -3.25 2.91
CA ASP A 233 16.04 -1.84 2.92
C ASP A 233 14.84 -0.98 2.52
N PHE A 234 14.65 0.12 3.26
CA PHE A 234 13.62 1.13 3.01
C PHE A 234 14.26 2.40 2.45
N PHE A 235 13.71 2.90 1.37
CA PHE A 235 14.27 3.98 0.56
C PHE A 235 13.29 5.14 0.36
N LEU A 236 13.87 6.32 0.18
CA LEU A 236 13.20 7.50 -0.35
C LEU A 236 13.63 7.73 -1.80
N GLN A 237 12.66 8.07 -2.65
CA GLN A 237 12.91 8.62 -3.97
C GLN A 237 12.35 10.04 -4.03
N PHE A 238 13.22 11.06 -4.09
CA PHE A 238 12.77 12.46 -4.07
C PHE A 238 12.22 12.91 -5.41
N GLN A 239 11.27 13.85 -5.39
CA GLN A 239 10.87 14.56 -6.61
C GLN A 239 12.02 15.49 -7.04
N ALA A 240 12.75 15.10 -8.09
CA ALA A 240 13.88 15.87 -8.61
C ALA A 240 13.46 16.91 -9.66
N ASP A 241 12.43 16.60 -10.46
CA ASP A 241 11.90 17.45 -11.51
C ASP A 241 10.35 17.39 -11.51
N PRO A 242 9.65 18.44 -11.08
CA PRO A 242 8.18 18.45 -11.04
C PRO A 242 7.49 18.17 -12.38
N ALA A 243 8.13 18.46 -13.52
CA ALA A 243 7.55 18.19 -14.84
C ALA A 243 7.63 16.70 -15.20
N ALA A 244 8.76 16.06 -14.91
CA ALA A 244 8.97 14.63 -15.15
C ALA A 244 8.41 13.73 -14.03
N MET A 245 8.22 14.29 -12.83
CA MET A 245 7.78 13.59 -11.62
C MET A 245 6.52 14.25 -11.03
N PRO A 246 5.42 14.29 -11.79
CA PRO A 246 4.19 14.97 -11.36
C PRO A 246 3.57 14.31 -10.12
N LEU A 247 2.94 15.13 -9.28
CA LEU A 247 2.29 14.68 -8.04
C LEU A 247 0.86 14.15 -8.28
N GLU A 248 0.21 14.62 -9.34
CA GLU A 248 -1.19 14.34 -9.68
C GLU A 248 -1.33 13.37 -10.86
N ARG A 249 -0.26 12.65 -11.23
CA ARG A 249 -0.27 11.66 -12.33
C ARG A 249 0.45 10.38 -11.92
N ALA A 250 -0.32 9.43 -11.38
CA ALA A 250 0.24 8.23 -10.79
C ALA A 250 0.71 7.16 -11.79
N THR A 251 0.38 7.29 -13.08
CA THR A 251 0.94 6.42 -14.14
C THR A 251 2.35 6.82 -14.54
N VAL A 252 2.82 8.01 -14.13
CA VAL A 252 4.16 8.49 -14.47
C VAL A 252 5.22 7.88 -13.54
N ARG A 253 6.11 7.10 -14.14
CA ARG A 253 7.27 6.51 -13.48
C ARG A 253 8.29 7.59 -13.13
N TRP A 254 8.73 7.59 -11.87
CA TRP A 254 9.85 8.43 -11.43
C TRP A 254 11.12 7.66 -11.72
N GLU A 255 11.82 8.03 -12.78
CA GLU A 255 13.00 7.30 -13.25
C GLU A 255 14.15 7.39 -12.22
N GLU A 256 14.66 6.24 -11.76
CA GLU A 256 15.75 6.18 -10.76
C GLU A 256 17.04 6.86 -11.26
N ARG A 257 17.26 6.95 -12.58
CA ARG A 257 18.38 7.71 -13.16
C ARG A 257 18.27 9.23 -12.93
N LEU A 258 17.05 9.75 -12.77
CA LEU A 258 16.79 11.16 -12.48
C LEU A 258 16.75 11.42 -10.97
N SER A 259 16.22 10.46 -10.20
CA SER A 259 16.18 10.51 -8.75
C SER A 259 16.51 9.13 -8.18
N PRO A 260 17.77 8.89 -7.80
CA PRO A 260 18.20 7.63 -7.21
C PRO A 260 17.54 7.35 -5.86
N LEU A 261 17.40 6.07 -5.52
CA LEU A 261 16.90 5.65 -4.21
C LEU A 261 17.93 5.93 -3.11
N ILE A 262 17.49 6.61 -2.05
CA ILE A 262 18.31 6.89 -0.85
C ILE A 262 17.83 5.98 0.27
N LYS A 263 18.69 5.05 0.72
CA LYS A 263 18.39 4.17 1.86
C LYS A 263 18.29 5.01 3.14
N VAL A 264 17.21 4.80 3.90
CA VAL A 264 16.97 5.54 5.16
C VAL A 264 16.67 4.63 6.35
N ALA A 265 16.28 3.39 6.11
CA ALA A 265 15.99 2.43 7.17
C ALA A 265 16.16 0.98 6.68
N THR A 266 16.12 0.06 7.63
CA THR A 266 16.10 -1.39 7.42
C THR A 266 14.94 -1.99 8.23
N ILE A 267 14.15 -2.86 7.61
CA ILE A 267 13.09 -3.63 8.27
C ILE A 267 13.62 -5.03 8.52
N GLU A 268 13.69 -5.42 9.79
CA GLU A 268 14.10 -6.76 10.20
C GLU A 268 12.90 -7.57 10.68
N LEU A 269 12.66 -8.71 10.05
CA LEU A 269 11.68 -9.72 10.45
C LEU A 269 12.44 -10.93 11.01
N PRO A 270 12.41 -11.18 12.33
CA PRO A 270 13.14 -12.30 12.91
C PRO A 270 12.59 -13.65 12.41
N ALA A 271 13.46 -14.66 12.42
CA ALA A 271 13.10 -16.05 12.18
C ALA A 271 12.18 -16.61 13.28
N GLY A 272 11.60 -17.78 13.05
CA GLY A 272 10.73 -18.47 14.00
C GLY A 272 9.28 -17.96 14.05
N GLN A 273 8.85 -17.17 13.06
CA GLN A 273 7.49 -16.65 13.00
C GLN A 273 6.61 -17.54 12.13
N ASP A 274 5.57 -18.12 12.74
CA ASP A 274 4.55 -18.88 12.02
C ASP A 274 3.39 -17.97 11.61
N ILE A 275 3.20 -17.79 10.30
CA ILE A 275 2.09 -16.98 9.75
C ILE A 275 0.71 -17.59 10.00
N TYR A 276 0.65 -18.88 10.36
CA TYR A 276 -0.58 -19.55 10.77
C TYR A 276 -0.77 -19.57 12.29
N ASP A 277 0.11 -18.90 13.06
CA ASP A 277 -0.17 -18.65 14.47
C ASP A 277 -1.53 -17.94 14.60
N PRO A 278 -2.53 -18.54 15.27
CA PRO A 278 -3.89 -17.99 15.29
C PRO A 278 -3.95 -16.59 15.90
N GLY A 279 -3.07 -16.29 16.87
CA GLY A 279 -3.00 -14.98 17.50
C GLY A 279 -2.50 -13.90 16.55
N LEU A 280 -1.38 -14.16 15.88
CA LEU A 280 -0.78 -13.25 14.90
C LEU A 280 -1.69 -13.05 13.68
N LEU A 281 -2.24 -14.14 13.14
CA LEU A 281 -3.13 -14.09 11.99
C LEU A 281 -4.38 -13.28 12.28
N ALA A 282 -5.06 -13.55 13.41
CA ALA A 282 -6.24 -12.80 13.81
C ALA A 282 -5.91 -11.32 14.03
N ALA A 283 -4.81 -11.03 14.72
CA ALA A 283 -4.41 -9.65 15.00
C ALA A 283 -4.15 -8.87 13.70
N ILE A 284 -3.35 -9.42 12.77
CA ILE A 284 -3.03 -8.77 11.48
C ILE A 284 -4.25 -8.64 10.57
N GLU A 285 -5.14 -9.65 10.55
CA GLU A 285 -6.35 -9.57 9.74
C GLU A 285 -7.39 -8.61 10.29
N GLU A 286 -7.39 -8.34 11.59
CA GLU A 286 -8.22 -7.31 12.23
C GLU A 286 -7.66 -5.90 12.04
N LEU A 287 -6.34 -5.75 11.91
CA LEU A 287 -5.72 -4.45 11.64
C LEU A 287 -6.27 -3.76 10.38
N SER A 288 -6.35 -2.44 10.47
CA SER A 288 -6.53 -1.58 9.32
C SER A 288 -5.19 -0.92 8.98
N PHE A 289 -4.81 -1.02 7.71
CA PHE A 289 -3.62 -0.34 7.18
C PHE A 289 -4.09 0.79 6.28
N THR A 290 -3.59 1.99 6.51
CA THR A 290 -3.97 3.15 5.69
C THR A 290 -2.85 4.15 5.58
N SER A 291 -2.57 4.62 4.36
CA SER A 291 -1.53 5.64 4.12
C SER A 291 -1.78 6.96 4.85
N TRP A 292 -3.00 7.20 5.35
CA TRP A 292 -3.35 8.37 6.13
C TRP A 292 -3.15 8.22 7.63
N HIS A 293 -2.79 7.01 8.08
CA HIS A 293 -2.23 6.83 9.42
C HIS A 293 -0.77 7.28 9.40
N ALA A 294 -0.57 8.58 9.19
CA ALA A 294 0.74 9.17 8.96
C ALA A 294 0.90 10.44 9.79
N LEU A 295 2.15 10.82 10.02
CA LEU A 295 2.52 12.13 10.52
C LEU A 295 2.34 13.19 9.41
N PRO A 296 2.11 14.47 9.73
CA PRO A 296 1.97 15.53 8.73
C PRO A 296 3.16 15.64 7.78
N GLU A 297 4.38 15.37 8.26
CA GLU A 297 5.59 15.42 7.45
C GLU A 297 5.62 14.33 6.36
N HIS A 298 4.79 13.30 6.49
CA HIS A 298 4.63 12.18 5.56
C HIS A 298 3.23 12.14 4.95
N ALA A 299 2.56 13.31 4.86
CA ALA A 299 1.20 13.41 4.34
C ALA A 299 1.09 12.82 2.93
N PRO A 300 0.11 11.93 2.65
CA PRO A 300 -0.13 11.44 1.30
C PRO A 300 -0.54 12.57 0.34
N VAL A 301 0.02 12.59 -0.88
CA VAL A 301 -0.20 13.66 -1.88
C VAL A 301 -0.78 13.10 -3.18
N GLY A 302 -1.62 13.89 -3.85
CA GLY A 302 -2.23 13.53 -5.13
C GLY A 302 -3.66 12.97 -5.02
N SER A 303 -4.38 13.02 -6.14
CA SER A 303 -5.80 12.62 -6.27
C SER A 303 -6.09 11.23 -5.72
N LEU A 304 -5.28 10.24 -6.11
CA LEU A 304 -5.44 8.87 -5.62
C LEU A 304 -5.24 8.74 -4.11
N ASN A 305 -4.33 9.52 -3.52
CA ASN A 305 -4.14 9.50 -2.08
C ASN A 305 -5.34 10.12 -1.36
N ARG A 306 -5.92 11.21 -1.89
CA ARG A 306 -7.18 11.77 -1.38
C ARG A 306 -8.32 10.74 -1.45
N ALA A 307 -8.42 9.97 -2.54
CA ALA A 307 -9.37 8.87 -2.65
C ALA A 307 -9.10 7.75 -1.63
N ARG A 308 -7.83 7.32 -1.46
CA ARG A 308 -7.43 6.31 -0.47
C ARG A 308 -7.86 6.71 0.94
N ARG A 309 -7.78 8.00 1.31
CA ARG A 309 -8.26 8.50 2.62
C ARG A 309 -9.69 8.07 2.90
N ALA A 310 -10.59 8.40 1.99
CA ALA A 310 -12.01 8.17 2.15
C ALA A 310 -12.37 6.69 2.04
N VAL A 311 -11.80 5.98 1.06
CA VAL A 311 -12.11 4.58 0.78
C VAL A 311 -11.56 3.66 1.88
N TYR A 312 -10.31 3.85 2.31
CA TYR A 312 -9.70 3.01 3.34
C TYR A 312 -10.43 3.18 4.68
N LYS A 313 -10.72 4.43 5.07
CA LYS A 313 -11.51 4.70 6.28
C LYS A 313 -12.88 4.04 6.22
N ALA A 314 -13.61 4.22 5.12
CA ALA A 314 -14.95 3.66 4.97
C ALA A 314 -14.94 2.11 4.98
N SER A 315 -13.94 1.49 4.35
CA SER A 315 -13.75 0.05 4.32
C SER A 315 -13.39 -0.52 5.70
N ALA A 316 -12.47 0.12 6.42
CA ALA A 316 -12.10 -0.22 7.79
C ALA A 316 -13.31 -0.13 8.74
N ASP A 317 -14.03 0.99 8.70
CA ASP A 317 -15.22 1.21 9.53
C ASP A 317 -16.33 0.18 9.22
N TYR A 318 -16.51 -0.19 7.94
CA TYR A 318 -17.47 -1.23 7.55
C TYR A 318 -17.08 -2.61 8.09
N ARG A 319 -15.82 -3.02 7.89
CA ARG A 319 -15.29 -4.29 8.41
C ARG A 319 -15.40 -4.37 9.93
N ARG A 320 -14.96 -3.32 10.65
CA ARG A 320 -15.03 -3.26 12.12
C ARG A 320 -16.46 -3.45 12.61
N ARG A 321 -17.42 -2.71 12.05
CA ARG A 321 -18.85 -2.85 12.39
C ARG A 321 -19.40 -4.24 12.09
N ARG A 322 -19.12 -4.81 10.92
CA ARG A 322 -19.67 -6.11 10.50
C ARG A 322 -19.05 -7.29 11.23
N ASN A 323 -17.77 -7.19 11.55
CA ASN A 323 -17.03 -8.25 12.23
C ASN A 323 -17.05 -8.10 13.76
N HIS A 324 -17.72 -7.07 14.29
CA HIS A 324 -17.80 -6.74 15.72
C HIS A 324 -16.42 -6.52 16.36
N VAL A 325 -15.48 -5.94 15.61
CA VAL A 325 -14.14 -5.60 16.08
C VAL A 325 -14.16 -4.17 16.65
N PRO A 326 -13.74 -3.96 17.91
CA PRO A 326 -13.65 -2.62 18.49
C PRO A 326 -12.74 -1.68 17.71
N LEU A 327 -12.96 -0.37 17.87
CA LEU A 327 -12.00 0.63 17.39
C LEU A 327 -10.76 0.57 18.30
N GLY A 328 -9.60 0.33 17.72
CA GLY A 328 -8.34 0.29 18.44
C GLY A 328 -7.17 0.01 17.51
N GLU A 329 -6.03 0.60 17.83
CA GLU A 329 -4.74 0.33 17.20
C GLU A 329 -3.87 -0.47 18.18
N PRO A 330 -2.94 -1.31 17.68
CA PRO A 330 -2.06 -2.09 18.53
C PRO A 330 -1.16 -1.18 19.38
N LEU A 331 -0.93 -1.58 20.64
CA LEU A 331 0.02 -0.95 21.54
C LEU A 331 1.32 -1.75 21.58
N GLU A 332 2.43 -1.13 21.97
CA GLU A 332 3.68 -1.85 22.22
C GLU A 332 3.48 -2.92 23.30
N GLY A 333 3.93 -4.16 23.01
CA GLY A 333 3.95 -5.26 23.99
C GLY A 333 2.77 -6.25 23.95
N ILE A 334 1.92 -6.21 22.92
CA ILE A 334 0.85 -7.21 22.66
C ILE A 334 1.14 -8.00 21.37
#